data_AF-L0RDI9-F1
#
_entry.id   AF-L0RDI9-F1
#
_cell.length_a   1.000
_cell.length_b   1.000
_cell.length_c   1.000
_cell.angle_alpha   90.00
_cell.angle_beta   90.00
_cell.angle_gamma   90.00
#
_symmetry.space_group_name_H-M   'P 1'
#
loop_
_entity.id
_entity.type
_entity.pdbx_description
1 polymer ?
#
loop_
_entity_poly.entity_id
_entity_poly.type
_entity_poly.pdbx_seq_one_letter_code
_entity_poly.pdbx_strand_id
1 'polypeptide(L)' 'MLHGETVQSPLPMDLPWWMPDHVIFFGVLYIVIGILGAGMAYCAVKAWMDSKNEAVDH' A
#
# COMPACT_ATOMS: atom_id res chain seq x y z
N MET A 1 -2.29 -2.74 29.12
CA MET A 1 -2.54 -1.48 28.38
C MET A 1 -3.59 -0.73 29.16
N LEU A 2 -3.28 0.41 29.80
CA LEU A 2 -4.28 1.28 30.41
C LEU A 2 -5.23 1.80 29.33
N HIS A 3 -6.50 1.94 29.66
CA HIS A 3 -7.50 2.53 28.76
C HIS A 3 -7.07 3.96 28.41
N GLY A 4 -6.71 4.20 27.15
CA GLY A 4 -6.19 5.49 26.67
C GLY A 4 -4.75 5.42 26.13
N GLU A 5 -4.05 4.30 26.33
CA GLU A 5 -2.82 4.00 25.59
C GLU A 5 -3.22 3.60 24.15
N THR A 6 -3.04 4.50 23.18
CA THR A 6 -3.11 4.07 21.78
C THR A 6 -1.90 3.17 21.52
N VAL A 7 -2.11 2.05 20.84
CA VAL A 7 -0.99 1.23 20.36
C VAL A 7 -0.25 2.12 19.39
N GLN A 8 0.89 2.72 19.76
CA GLN A 8 1.67 3.55 18.83
C GLN A 8 1.96 2.73 17.58
N SER A 9 1.14 2.94 16.55
CA SER A 9 1.09 2.12 15.36
C SER A 9 1.18 3.06 14.16
N PRO A 10 1.94 2.67 13.12
CA PRO A 10 2.03 3.45 11.89
C PRO A 10 0.77 3.32 11.03
N LEU A 11 -0.35 2.87 11.60
CA LEU A 11 -1.59 2.67 10.89
C LEU A 11 -2.27 4.02 10.66
N PRO A 12 -2.88 4.23 9.48
CA PRO A 12 -3.52 5.50 9.12
C PRO A 12 -4.53 6.02 10.14
N MET A 13 -5.19 5.14 10.87
CA MET A 13 -6.30 5.46 11.76
C MET A 13 -5.85 5.98 13.13
N ASP A 14 -4.58 5.76 13.49
CA ASP A 14 -4.03 6.04 14.81
C ASP A 14 -3.05 7.22 14.80
N LEU A 15 -2.91 7.86 13.63
CA LEU A 15 -1.89 8.85 13.37
C LEU A 15 -2.44 10.28 13.50
N PRO A 16 -1.77 11.18 14.25
CA PRO A 16 -2.17 12.58 14.33
C PRO A 16 -1.81 13.32 13.04
N TRP A 17 -2.68 13.23 12.02
CA TRP A 17 -2.49 13.82 10.68
C TRP A 17 -2.32 15.34 10.63
N TRP A 18 -2.61 16.03 11.73
CA TRP A 18 -2.36 17.46 11.86
C TRP A 18 -0.91 17.79 12.25
N MET A 19 -0.12 16.79 12.68
CA MET A 19 1.30 16.96 12.97
C MET A 19 2.12 16.99 11.67
N PRO A 20 2.86 18.08 11.38
CA PRO A 20 3.56 18.25 10.11
C PRO A 20 4.57 17.14 9.77
N ASP A 21 5.26 16.60 10.77
CA ASP A 21 6.24 15.53 10.60
C ASP A 21 5.59 14.21 10.16
N HIS A 22 4.41 13.90 10.68
CA HIS A 22 3.66 12.70 10.32
C HIS A 22 3.14 12.77 8.88
N VAL A 23 2.63 13.93 8.46
CA VAL A 23 2.15 14.14 7.07
C VAL A 23 3.27 13.92 6.06
N ILE A 24 4.46 14.45 6.34
CA ILE A 24 5.59 14.37 5.41
C ILE A 24 6.13 12.93 5.34
N PHE A 25 6.45 12.33 6.49
CA PHE A 25 7.05 11.00 6.52
C PHE A 25 6.09 9.94 5.96
N PHE A 26 4.84 9.90 6.44
CA PHE A 26 3.88 8.89 6.01
C PHE A 26 3.31 9.18 4.62
N GLY A 27 3.21 10.45 4.22
CA GLY A 27 2.84 10.82 2.86
C GLY A 27 3.81 10.22 1.83
N VAL A 28 5.11 10.44 2.03
CA VAL A 28 6.15 9.86 1.15
C VAL A 28 6.12 8.33 1.21
N LEU A 29 6.01 7.75 2.41
CA LEU A 29 5.94 6.30 2.59
C LEU A 29 4.80 5.67 1.79
N TYR A 30 3.59 6.23 1.88
CA TYR A 30 2.42 5.68 1.18
C TYR A 30 2.49 5.90 -0.33
N ILE A 31 3.11 6.99 -0.80
CA ILE A 31 3.37 7.17 -2.24
C ILE A 31 4.29 6.05 -2.76
N VAL A 32 5.39 5.76 -2.05
CA VAL A 32 6.33 4.71 -2.45
C VAL A 32 5.66 3.34 -2.45
N ILE A 33 4.93 3.00 -1.39
CA ILE A 33 4.18 1.74 -1.31
C ILE A 33 3.12 1.67 -2.42
N GLY A 34 2.46 2.78 -2.74
CA GLY A 34 1.50 2.86 -3.83
C GLY A 34 2.12 2.57 -5.20
N ILE A 35 3.30 3.13 -5.48
CA ILE A 35 4.04 2.88 -6.73
C ILE A 35 4.46 1.40 -6.81
N LEU A 36 5.00 0.85 -5.73
CA LEU A 36 5.41 -0.55 -5.67
C LEU A 36 4.21 -1.49 -5.84
N GLY A 37 3.10 -1.20 -5.16
CA GLY A 37 1.85 -1.95 -5.27
C GLY A 37 1.29 -1.90 -6.69
N ALA A 38 1.26 -0.72 -7.33
CA ALA A 38 0.81 -0.56 -8.70
C ALA A 38 1.69 -1.32 -9.70
N GLY A 39 3.03 -1.26 -9.55
CA GLY A 39 3.96 -2.00 -10.39
C GLY A 39 3.79 -3.51 -10.26
N MET A 40 3.67 -4.02 -9.04
CA MET A 40 3.42 -5.45 -8.80
C MET A 40 2.05 -5.88 -9.34
N ALA A 41 1.00 -5.09 -9.12
CA ALA A 41 -0.33 -5.38 -9.62
C ALA A 41 -0.36 -5.42 -11.16
N TYR A 42 0.33 -4.49 -11.82
CA TYR A 42 0.46 -4.50 -13.27
C TYR A 42 1.12 -5.79 -13.77
N CYS A 43 2.25 -6.19 -13.17
CA CYS A 43 2.93 -7.44 -13.53
C CYS A 43 2.05 -8.67 -13.32
N ALA A 44 1.32 -8.73 -12.20
CA ALA A 44 0.42 -9.84 -11.89
C ALA A 44 -0.75 -9.93 -12.88
N VAL A 45 -1.38 -8.80 -13.20
CA VAL A 45 -2.49 -8.75 -14.18
C VAL A 45 -1.98 -9.12 -15.57
N LYS A 46 -0.82 -8.59 -15.98
CA LYS A 46 -0.22 -8.89 -17.28
C LYS A 46 0.09 -10.38 -17.43
N ALA A 47 0.73 -10.97 -16.42
CA ALA A 47 1.02 -12.40 -16.40
C ALA A 47 -0.26 -13.24 -16.49
N TRP A 48 -1.31 -12.89 -15.74
CA TRP A 48 -2.58 -13.59 -15.79
C TRP A 48 -3.27 -13.50 -17.16
N MET A 49 -3.21 -12.34 -17.80
CA MET A 49 -3.76 -12.16 -19.15
C MET A 49 -2.98 -12.97 -20.19
N ASP A 50 -1.65 -12.96 -20.12
CA ASP A 50 -0.80 -13.69 -21.05
C ASP A 50 -1.04 -15.21 -20.92
N SER A 51 -1.09 -15.76 -19.69
CA SER A 51 -1.43 -17.17 -19.47
C SER A 51 -2.81 -17.57 -20.00
N LYS A 52 -3.80 -16.67 -19.95
CA LYS A 52 -5.13 -16.93 -20.52
C LYS A 52 -5.12 -16.94 -22.04
N ASN A 53 -4.37 -16.05 -22.66
CA ASN A 53 -4.27 -15.99 -24.12
C ASN A 53 -3.57 -17.24 -24.67
N GLU A 54 -2.52 -17.72 -23.99
CA GLU A 54 -1.84 -18.98 -24.32
C GLU A 54 -2.79 -20.19 -24.24
N ALA A 55 -3.68 -20.23 -23.24
CA ALA A 55 -4.63 -21.33 -23.08
C ALA A 55 -5.78 -21.34 -24.11
N VAL A 56 -6.04 -20.21 -24.79
CA VAL A 56 -7.11 -20.10 -25.81
C VAL A 56 -6.58 -20.42 -27.21
N ASP A 57 -5.29 -20.25 -27.45
CA ASP A 57 -4.64 -20.50 -28.75
C ASP A 57 -4.26 -21.99 -28.99
N HIS A 58 -4.46 -22.84 -27.99
CA HIS A 58 -4.26 -24.29 -28.03
C HIS A 58 -5.59 -25.07 -28.01
#